data_AF-A0A2D7NYX8-F1
#
_entry.id   AF-A0A2D7NYX8-F1
#
_cell.length_a   1.000
_cell.length_b   1.000
_cell.length_c   1.000
_cell.angle_alpha   90.00
_cell.angle_beta   90.00
_cell.angle_gamma   90.00
#
_symmetry.space_group_name_H-M   'P 1'
#
loop_
_entity.id
_entity.type
_entity.pdbx_description
1 polymer ?
#
loop_
_entity_poly.entity_id
_entity_poly.type
_entity_poly.pdbx_seq_one_letter_code
_entity_poly.pdbx_strand_id
1 'polypeptide(L)' 'MIKSDSRPGYLIGYFIGIIEIFKMRTQYKMLRGSNFSLSDFHEKLLKIGNMPPKLMSKSLLYSLILLINRLSSMH' A
#
# COMPACT_ATOMS: atom_id res chain seq x y z
N MET A 1 -0.77 28.61 8.82
CA MET A 1 -0.63 28.33 7.37
C MET A 1 0.78 27.85 7.12
N ILE A 2 0.98 26.58 6.73
CA ILE A 2 2.32 26.03 6.49
C ILE A 2 2.87 26.72 5.23
N LYS A 3 3.86 27.60 5.40
CA LYS A 3 4.53 28.26 4.26
C LYS A 3 5.29 27.20 3.47
N SER A 4 4.83 26.88 2.26
CA SER A 4 5.50 25.94 1.34
C SER A 4 6.90 26.40 0.93
N ASP A 5 7.16 27.70 1.04
CA ASP A 5 8.38 28.39 0.59
C ASP A 5 9.66 27.86 1.25
N SER A 6 9.59 27.44 2.52
CA SER A 6 10.76 26.97 3.27
C SER A 6 11.02 25.46 3.12
N ARG A 7 10.10 24.71 2.49
CA ARG A 7 10.17 23.24 2.35
C ARG A 7 9.60 22.80 1.01
N PRO A 8 10.33 23.07 -0.10
CA PRO A 8 9.90 22.64 -1.42
C PRO A 8 9.68 21.13 -1.42
N GLY A 9 8.51 20.70 -1.88
CA GLY A 9 8.13 19.29 -1.94
C GLY A 9 7.27 18.78 -0.78
N TYR A 10 7.10 19.51 0.33
CA TYR A 10 6.26 19.04 1.45
C TYR A 10 4.80 18.77 1.04
N LEU A 11 4.16 19.73 0.36
CA LEU A 11 2.79 19.58 -0.11
C LEU A 11 2.66 18.47 -1.15
N ILE A 12 3.60 18.41 -2.09
CA ILE A 12 3.64 17.37 -3.13
C ILE A 12 3.78 16.00 -2.47
N GLY A 13 4.69 15.84 -1.50
CA GLY A 13 4.88 14.59 -0.77
C GLY A 13 3.63 14.12 -0.04
N TYR A 14 2.86 15.04 0.57
CA TYR A 14 1.58 14.71 1.20
C TYR A 14 0.57 14.14 0.19
N PHE A 15 0.35 14.85 -0.93
CA PHE A 15 -0.61 14.40 -1.94
C PHE A 15 -0.16 13.13 -2.65
N ILE A 16 1.12 13.02 -3.01
CA ILE A 16 1.68 11.81 -3.60
C ILE A 16 1.55 10.62 -2.66
N GLY A 17 1.84 10.80 -1.36
CA GLY A 17 1.68 9.75 -0.36
C GLY A 17 0.24 9.22 -0.31
N ILE A 18 -0.75 10.11 -0.30
CA ILE A 18 -2.17 9.74 -0.33
C ILE A 18 -2.52 8.98 -1.62
N ILE A 19 -2.10 9.50 -2.78
CA ILE A 19 -2.35 8.85 -4.08
C ILE A 19 -1.78 7.43 -4.12
N GLU A 20 -0.56 7.23 -3.63
CA GLU A 20 0.09 5.92 -3.62
C GLU A 20 -0.60 4.94 -2.66
N ILE A 21 -1.07 5.41 -1.49
CA ILE A 21 -1.87 4.58 -0.57
C ILE A 21 -3.18 4.14 -1.23
N PHE A 22 -3.87 5.04 -1.94
CA PHE A 22 -5.08 4.69 -2.68
C PHE A 22 -4.81 3.67 -3.78
N LYS A 23 -3.72 3.82 -4.55
CA LYS A 23 -3.32 2.83 -5.56
C LYS A 23 -3.06 1.46 -4.95
N MET A 24 -2.28 1.40 -3.87
CA MET A 24 -2.00 0.15 -3.15
C MET A 24 -3.29 -0.53 -2.68
N ARG A 25 -4.24 0.24 -2.12
CA ARG A 25 -5.55 -0.28 -1.70
C ARG A 25 -6.33 -0.88 -2.87
N THR A 26 -6.39 -0.18 -4.00
CA THR A 26 -7.10 -0.65 -5.20
C THR A 26 -6.49 -1.96 -5.71
N GLN A 27 -5.16 -2.03 -5.81
CA GLN A 27 -4.47 -3.25 -6.24
C GLN A 27 -4.67 -4.41 -5.26
N TYR A 28 -4.57 -4.15 -3.96
CA TYR A 28 -4.82 -5.14 -2.92
C TYR A 28 -6.25 -5.68 -3.01
N LYS A 29 -7.24 -4.80 -3.20
CA LYS A 29 -8.64 -5.19 -3.40
C LYS A 29 -8.84 -6.06 -4.64
N MET A 30 -8.20 -5.72 -5.76
CA MET A 30 -8.26 -6.54 -6.98
C MET A 30 -7.69 -7.95 -6.76
N LEU A 31 -6.55 -8.05 -6.07
CA LEU A 31 -5.91 -9.35 -5.77
C LEU A 31 -6.69 -10.19 -4.77
N ARG A 32 -7.39 -9.57 -3.81
CA ARG A 32 -8.19 -10.28 -2.80
C ARG A 32 -9.58 -10.67 -3.28
N GLY A 33 -10.12 -9.98 -4.29
CA GLY A 33 -11.47 -10.24 -4.79
C GLY A 33 -12.53 -10.14 -3.69
N SER A 34 -13.38 -11.16 -3.58
CA SER A 34 -14.42 -11.27 -2.55
C SER A 34 -13.86 -11.34 -1.12
N ASN A 35 -12.60 -11.73 -0.95
CA ASN A 35 -11.93 -11.86 0.36
C ASN A 35 -11.24 -10.55 0.79
N PHE A 36 -11.61 -9.42 0.21
CA PHE A 36 -11.08 -8.11 0.59
C PHE A 36 -11.65 -7.65 1.94
N SER A 37 -10.76 -7.23 2.84
CA SER A 37 -11.10 -6.54 4.07
C SER A 37 -10.27 -5.26 4.17
N LEU A 38 -10.94 -4.13 4.45
CA LEU A 38 -10.27 -2.84 4.63
C LEU A 38 -9.38 -2.86 5.88
N SER A 39 -9.84 -3.53 6.95
CA SER A 39 -9.08 -3.66 8.19
C SER A 39 -7.79 -4.46 7.97
N ASP A 40 -7.87 -5.57 7.24
CA ASP A 40 -6.70 -6.41 6.90
C ASP A 40 -5.69 -5.65 6.03
N PHE A 41 -6.17 -4.83 5.09
CA PHE A 41 -5.30 -3.93 4.32
C PHE A 41 -4.57 -2.93 5.23
N HIS A 42 -5.28 -2.24 6.13
CA HIS A 42 -4.65 -1.28 7.05
C HIS A 42 -3.64 -1.96 7.98
N GLU A 43 -3.99 -3.10 8.56
CA GLU A 43 -3.11 -3.84 9.46
C GLU A 43 -1.81 -4.25 8.76
N LYS A 44 -1.92 -4.84 7.56
CA LYS A 44 -0.74 -5.25 6.78
C LYS A 44 0.09 -4.08 6.29
N LEU A 45 -0.55 -2.99 5.86
CA LEU A 45 0.17 -1.79 5.42
C LEU A 45 0.95 -1.15 6.57
N LEU A 46 0.34 -1.01 7.75
CA LEU A 46 0.98 -0.40 8.92
C LEU A 46 2.09 -1.26 9.51
N LYS A 47 1.97 -2.60 9.42
CA LYS A 47 3.04 -3.53 9.84
C LYS A 47 4.34 -3.38 9.04
N ILE A 48 4.29 -2.83 7.82
CA ILE A 48 5.50 -2.55 7.01
C ILE A 48 6.32 -1.41 7.63
N GLY A 49 5.68 -0.49 8.34
CA GLY A 49 6.31 0.68 8.94
C GLY A 49 6.64 1.79 7.94
N ASN A 50 7.51 2.70 8.35
CA ASN A 50 7.85 3.89 7.59
C ASN A 50 8.83 3.57 6.46
N MET A 51 8.30 3.49 5.24
CA MET A 51 9.09 3.15 4.06
C MET A 51 8.61 3.97 2.85
N PRO A 52 9.48 4.25 1.85
CA PRO A 52 9.04 4.89 0.62
C PRO A 52 7.87 4.13 -0.04
N PRO A 53 6.84 4.80 -0.57
CA PRO A 53 5.61 4.16 -1.06
C PRO A 53 5.85 3.03 -2.08
N LYS A 54 6.87 3.16 -2.93
CA LYS A 54 7.23 2.13 -3.90
C LYS A 54 7.64 0.81 -3.25
N LEU A 55 8.40 0.89 -2.16
CA LEU A 55 8.86 -0.29 -1.43
C LEU A 55 7.76 -0.85 -0.53
N MET A 56 6.91 0.01 0.05
CA MET A 56 5.68 -0.42 0.75
C MET A 56 4.78 -1.24 -0.19
N SER A 57 4.53 -0.72 -1.40
CA SER A 57 3.72 -1.41 -2.42
C SER A 57 4.32 -2.77 -2.78
N LYS A 58 5.63 -2.84 -3.00
CA LYS A 58 6.32 -4.11 -3.28
C LYS A 58 6.15 -5.10 -2.12
N SER A 59 6.41 -4.67 -0.89
CA SER A 59 6.29 -5.52 0.30
C SER A 59 4.86 -6.06 0.46
N LEU A 60 3.86 -5.19 0.38
CA LEU A 60 2.45 -5.55 0.54
C LEU A 60 1.97 -6.51 -0.54
N LEU A 61 2.21 -6.18 -1.81
CA LEU A 61 1.60 -6.89 -2.94
C LEU A 61 2.36 -8.18 -3.29
N TYR A 62 3.69 -8.19 -3.20
CA TYR A 62 4.45 -9.41 -3.51
C TYR A 62 4.21 -10.48 -2.46
N SER A 63 4.16 -10.10 -1.17
CA SER A 63 3.81 -11.04 -0.10
C SER A 63 2.43 -11.66 -0.33
N LEU A 64 1.44 -10.85 -0.74
CA LEU A 64 0.11 -11.33 -1.06
C LEU A 64 0.10 -12.29 -2.26
N ILE A 65 0.79 -11.95 -3.35
CA ILE A 65 0.86 -12.80 -4.55
C ILE A 65 1.52 -14.15 -4.23
N LEU A 66 2.60 -14.15 -3.46
CA LEU A 66 3.26 -15.39 -3.03
C LEU A 66 2.33 -16.26 -2.19
N LEU A 67 1.55 -15.65 -1.29
CA LEU A 67 0.56 -16.38 -0.49
C LEU A 67 -0.53 -17.01 -1.37
N ILE A 68 -1.06 -16.25 -2.34
CA ILE A 68 -2.07 -16.74 -3.27
C ILE A 68 -1.53 -17.92 -4.08
N ASN A 69 -0.33 -17.80 -4.64
CA ASN A 69 0.29 -18.87 -5.43
C ASN A 69 0.51 -20.15 -4.60
N ARG A 70 0.94 -20.00 -3.35
CA ARG A 70 1.13 -21.14 -2.44
C ARG A 70 -0.19 -21.87 -2.17
N LEU A 71 -1.27 -21.13 -1.94
CA LEU A 71 -2.59 -21.71 -1.71
C LEU A 71 -3.11 -22.43 -2.97
N SER A 72 -2.92 -21.85 -4.15
CA SER A 72 -3.32 -22.48 -5.41
C SER A 72 -2.55 -23.77 -5.71
N SER A 73 -1.28 -23.90 -5.28
CA SER A 73 -0.48 -25.12 -5.49
C SER A 73 -0.81 -26.29 -4.57
N MET A 74 -1.68 -26.08 -3.56
CA MET A 74 -2.11 -27.13 -2.62
C MET A 74 -3.41 -27.82 -3.05
N HIS A 75 -3.93 -27.48 -4.23
CA HIS A 75 -5.06 -28.12 -4.91
C HIS A 75 -4.63 -28.55 -6.31
#